data_AF-A0A812NFX3-F1
#
_entry.id   AF-A0A812NFX3-F1
#
_cell.length_a   1.000
_cell.length_b   1.000
_cell.length_c   1.000
_cell.angle_alpha   90.00
_cell.angle_beta   90.00
_cell.angle_gamma   90.00
#
_symmetry.space_group_name_H-M   'P 1'
#
loop_
_entity.id
_entity.type
_entity.pdbx_description
1 polymer ?
#
loop_
_entity_poly.entity_id
_entity_poly.type
_entity_poly.pdbx_seq_one_letter_code
_entity_poly.pdbx_strand_id
1 'polypeptide(L)'
;MSDSRDGLSQRSASLRVHMPDTNSTRNKSVEIGSRRRGLKAFDLEALGQAAECLRTLAHPVRLRIAQLLLHDRYTVGEIAADCGVAENVASEHLRLMQRCGIFASDREGRRVYYRVAEPHLGRLLDCIEAHRVVGIAIVGGVAIGFALGLTGGGGGVFAVPLLVYGMGIPAREAVGVSLAAVGLTAPVGATARYFRGEIDARTGLIFAVAGMIGAPLGSQLSKLLPEAALLLLFSGLMLIVAARMWRASRSQGSAADAAGFVCQRDAAGHPKLGGRCVALLLALGTTTGVLSGLFGVGGGFVIVPALVLFGGLAIHTAVATSLLVIFLVSASGVTAYVANGGALSWVLTGFFALGGLVGMQLG
;
A
#
# COMPACT_ATOMS: atom_id res chain seq x y z
N MET A 1 45.79 35.54 80.40
CA MET A 1 47.08 35.95 80.97
C MET A 1 47.79 36.79 79.91
N SER A 2 48.03 38.06 80.21
CA SER A 2 48.69 39.12 79.40
C SER A 2 47.97 39.51 78.10
N ASP A 3 47.20 40.60 77.99
CA ASP A 3 47.40 42.02 78.35
C ASP A 3 48.22 42.83 77.31
N SER A 4 47.82 44.09 77.19
CA SER A 4 48.36 45.23 76.43
C SER A 4 47.82 45.40 75.00
N ARG A 5 46.85 46.29 74.76
CA ARG A 5 46.75 47.75 74.98
C ARG A 5 47.42 48.58 73.89
N ASP A 6 46.72 49.68 73.60
CA ASP A 6 47.15 50.91 72.94
C ASP A 6 47.10 50.88 71.40
N GLY A 7 46.49 51.86 70.72
CA GLY A 7 45.97 53.13 71.19
C GLY A 7 45.33 53.87 70.01
N LEU A 8 44.25 54.57 70.32
CA LEU A 8 43.46 55.43 69.45
C LEU A 8 44.22 56.71 69.03
N SER A 9 44.29 56.97 67.73
CA SER A 9 44.29 58.30 67.10
C SER A 9 44.61 58.09 65.61
N GLN A 10 43.90 58.61 64.62
CA GLN A 10 43.07 59.80 64.58
C GLN A 10 42.45 59.87 63.16
N ARG A 11 41.34 60.62 63.04
CA ARG A 11 40.73 61.17 61.81
C ARG A 11 39.63 60.34 61.13
N SER A 12 38.45 60.46 61.74
CA SER A 12 37.20 60.92 61.09
C SER A 12 37.27 61.36 59.62
N ALA A 13 36.51 60.69 58.75
CA ALA A 13 35.59 61.32 57.78
C ALA A 13 34.80 60.24 57.01
N SER A 14 33.49 60.15 57.30
CA SER A 14 32.40 59.80 56.38
C SER A 14 32.81 59.18 55.03
N LEU A 15 32.90 57.86 54.96
CA LEU A 15 33.05 57.10 53.72
C LEU A 15 31.74 57.14 52.93
N ARG A 16 31.69 58.02 51.93
CA ARG A 16 30.64 58.09 50.92
C ARG A 16 30.77 56.83 50.05
N VAL A 17 29.90 55.84 50.22
CA VAL A 17 29.86 54.64 49.36
C VAL A 17 29.43 55.10 47.97
N HIS A 18 30.41 55.26 47.09
CA HIS A 18 30.26 55.53 45.67
C HIS A 18 29.92 54.19 44.99
N MET A 19 28.70 54.05 44.47
CA MET A 19 28.33 52.95 43.56
C MET A 19 29.13 53.08 42.26
N PRO A 20 29.87 52.04 41.82
CA PRO A 20 30.39 51.98 40.46
C PRO A 20 29.51 51.08 39.58
N ASP A 21 28.92 51.74 38.58
CA ASP A 21 28.72 51.33 37.19
C ASP A 21 28.05 49.98 36.85
N THR A 22 26.76 50.14 36.52
CA THR A 22 25.96 49.31 35.64
C THR A 22 26.56 49.24 34.23
N ASN A 23 27.55 48.39 33.96
CA ASN A 23 27.91 48.05 32.58
C ASN A 23 28.65 46.72 32.42
N SER A 24 27.98 45.58 32.66
CA SER A 24 28.47 44.26 32.21
C SER A 24 27.36 43.19 32.12
N THR A 25 26.26 43.50 31.43
CA THR A 25 25.23 42.50 31.06
C THR A 25 24.80 42.65 29.60
N ARG A 26 25.72 43.04 28.72
CA ARG A 26 25.47 43.20 27.30
C ARG A 26 26.28 42.20 26.46
N ASN A 27 26.08 40.89 26.65
CA ASN A 27 26.29 39.89 25.58
C ASN A 27 25.91 38.45 25.98
N LYS A 28 24.63 38.21 26.28
CA LYS A 28 24.01 36.89 26.06
C LYS A 28 22.68 37.08 25.34
N SER A 29 22.72 37.85 24.26
CA SER A 29 21.72 37.77 23.20
C SER A 29 21.91 36.41 22.55
N VAL A 30 21.15 35.45 23.06
CA VAL A 30 21.10 34.05 22.64
C VAL A 30 21.15 33.96 21.12
N GLU A 31 22.09 33.16 20.61
CA GLU A 31 22.29 32.75 19.22
C GLU A 31 21.08 31.98 18.65
N ILE A 32 19.89 32.57 18.64
CA ILE A 32 18.70 32.01 17.97
C ILE A 32 18.72 32.38 16.47
N GLY A 33 19.53 33.35 16.07
CA GLY A 33 19.52 33.96 14.74
C GLY A 33 20.17 33.16 13.59
N SER A 34 20.98 32.13 13.85
CA SER A 34 21.82 31.53 12.79
C SER A 34 21.26 30.26 12.13
N ARG A 35 20.31 29.56 12.76
CA ARG A 35 19.74 28.28 12.26
C ARG A 35 18.54 28.41 11.30
N ARG A 36 17.95 29.60 11.12
CA ARG A 36 16.78 29.82 10.24
C ARG A 36 17.13 30.31 8.83
N ARG A 37 18.38 30.12 8.37
CA ARG A 37 18.86 30.68 7.09
C ARG A 37 18.32 30.03 5.80
N GLY A 38 17.34 29.13 5.91
CA GLY A 38 16.68 28.47 4.77
C GLY A 38 15.15 28.40 4.83
N LEU A 39 14.52 28.92 5.89
CA LEU A 39 13.06 29.04 5.93
C LEU A 39 12.70 30.33 5.21
N LYS A 40 12.09 30.23 4.02
CA LYS A 40 11.36 31.37 3.45
C LYS A 40 10.41 31.85 4.55
N ALA A 41 10.57 33.08 5.02
CA ALA A 41 9.67 33.66 5.99
C ALA A 41 8.31 33.82 5.31
N PHE A 42 7.46 32.81 5.45
CA PHE A 42 6.07 32.94 5.07
C PHE A 42 5.44 33.98 5.99
N ASP A 43 4.81 34.97 5.39
CA ASP A 43 4.08 35.99 6.14
C ASP A 43 3.02 35.31 7.02
N LEU A 44 2.93 35.71 8.29
CA LEU A 44 1.96 35.15 9.23
C LEU A 44 0.52 35.41 8.76
N GLU A 45 0.29 36.50 8.03
CA GLU A 45 -0.99 36.79 7.39
C GLU A 45 -1.31 35.80 6.26
N ALA A 46 -0.32 35.48 5.41
CA ALA A 46 -0.47 34.49 4.35
C ALA A 46 -0.69 33.08 4.91
N LEU A 47 -0.03 32.72 6.01
CA LEU A 47 -0.28 31.47 6.74
C LEU A 47 -1.68 31.43 7.37
N GLY A 48 -2.17 32.57 7.87
CA GLY A 48 -3.53 32.72 8.39
C GLY A 48 -4.59 32.47 7.31
N GLN A 49 -4.43 33.10 6.13
CA GLN A 49 -5.30 32.86 4.97
C GLN A 49 -5.25 31.39 4.52
N ALA A 50 -4.06 30.79 4.45
CA ALA A 50 -3.94 29.37 4.11
C ALA A 50 -4.68 28.47 5.12
N ALA A 51 -4.57 28.74 6.42
CA ALA A 51 -5.26 27.99 7.47
C ALA A 51 -6.78 28.13 7.40
N GLU A 52 -7.29 29.32 7.05
CA GLU A 52 -8.71 29.57 6.88
C GLU A 52 -9.26 28.86 5.62
N CYS A 53 -8.53 28.90 4.51
CA CYS A 53 -8.84 28.11 3.31
C CYS A 53 -8.89 26.61 3.62
N LEU A 54 -7.90 26.09 4.37
CA LEU A 54 -7.86 24.69 4.79
C LEU A 54 -9.04 24.32 5.70
N ARG A 55 -9.40 25.19 6.66
CA ARG A 55 -10.56 24.99 7.53
C ARG A 55 -11.87 24.98 6.74
N THR A 56 -12.00 25.85 5.75
CA THR A 56 -13.14 25.86 4.84
C THR A 56 -13.18 24.58 4.00
N LEU A 57 -12.05 24.09 3.49
CA LEU A 57 -12.01 22.83 2.73
C LEU A 57 -12.22 21.57 3.58
N ALA A 58 -12.00 21.61 4.90
CA ALA A 58 -12.10 20.48 5.81
C ALA A 58 -13.55 20.00 6.06
N HIS A 59 -14.26 19.61 5.00
CA HIS A 59 -15.61 19.04 5.04
C HIS A 59 -15.85 18.14 3.82
N PRO A 60 -16.45 16.94 3.99
CA PRO A 60 -16.55 15.93 2.92
C PRO A 60 -17.31 16.42 1.69
N VAL A 61 -18.44 17.12 1.86
CA VAL A 61 -19.21 17.67 0.73
C VAL A 61 -18.41 18.74 -0.01
N ARG A 62 -17.62 19.56 0.70
CA ARG A 62 -16.86 20.65 0.09
C ARG A 62 -15.65 20.13 -0.69
N LEU A 63 -15.00 19.09 -0.20
CA LEU A 63 -13.96 18.35 -0.95
C LEU A 63 -14.55 17.72 -2.21
N ARG A 64 -15.76 17.14 -2.13
CA ARG A 64 -16.43 16.56 -3.31
C ARG A 64 -16.80 17.61 -4.36
N ILE A 65 -17.32 18.76 -3.93
CA ILE A 65 -17.57 19.91 -4.81
C ILE A 65 -16.27 20.38 -5.48
N ALA A 66 -15.17 20.47 -4.73
CA ALA A 66 -13.87 20.82 -5.27
C ALA A 66 -13.36 19.81 -6.31
N GLN A 67 -13.55 18.50 -6.07
CA GLN A 67 -13.20 17.44 -7.02
C GLN A 67 -14.00 17.56 -8.33
N LEU A 68 -15.32 17.82 -8.26
CA LEU A 68 -16.16 18.02 -9.44
C LEU A 68 -15.68 19.24 -10.25
N LEU A 69 -15.48 20.38 -9.58
CA LEU A 69 -15.07 21.63 -10.23
C LEU A 69 -13.63 21.61 -10.78
N LEU A 70 -12.80 20.66 -10.36
CA LEU A 70 -11.48 20.42 -10.93
C LEU A 70 -11.54 19.72 -12.29
N HIS A 71 -12.60 18.98 -12.58
CA HIS A 71 -12.78 18.31 -13.88
C HIS A 71 -13.41 19.24 -14.92
N ASP A 72 -14.52 19.90 -14.58
CA ASP A 72 -15.25 20.76 -15.51
C ASP A 72 -16.07 21.84 -14.76
N ARG A 73 -16.77 22.69 -15.51
CA ARG A 73 -17.69 23.71 -15.00
C ARG A 73 -19.09 23.15 -14.77
N TYR A 74 -19.63 23.33 -13.57
CA TYR A 74 -20.94 22.78 -13.18
C TYR A 74 -21.87 23.84 -12.61
N THR A 75 -23.19 23.61 -12.74
CA THR A 75 -24.24 24.40 -12.10
C THR A 75 -24.52 23.93 -10.69
N VAL A 76 -25.19 24.75 -9.87
CA VAL A 76 -25.55 24.38 -8.48
C VAL A 76 -26.41 23.11 -8.42
N GLY A 77 -27.34 22.95 -9.37
CA GLY A 77 -28.22 21.78 -9.42
C GLY A 77 -27.48 20.48 -9.76
N GLU A 78 -26.54 20.54 -10.71
CA GLU A 78 -25.68 19.39 -11.05
C GLU A 78 -24.77 19.00 -9.88
N ILE A 79 -24.16 20.00 -9.23
CA ILE A 79 -23.32 19.79 -8.04
C ILE A 79 -24.14 19.17 -6.89
N ALA A 80 -25.35 19.67 -6.65
CA ALA A 80 -26.23 19.16 -5.61
C ALA A 80 -26.63 17.71 -5.86
N ALA A 81 -26.96 17.37 -7.11
CA ALA A 81 -27.29 16.02 -7.53
C ALA A 81 -26.10 15.05 -7.33
N ASP A 82 -24.91 15.41 -7.79
CA ASP A 82 -23.71 14.56 -7.66
C ASP A 82 -23.22 14.41 -6.22
N CYS A 83 -23.42 15.43 -5.39
CA CYS A 83 -23.06 15.39 -3.98
C CYS A 83 -24.15 14.75 -3.09
N GLY A 84 -25.33 14.45 -3.64
CA GLY A 84 -26.46 13.90 -2.89
C GLY A 84 -27.00 14.84 -1.80
N VAL A 85 -26.90 16.17 -2.00
CA VAL A 85 -27.35 17.18 -1.04
C VAL A 85 -28.42 18.08 -1.66
N ALA A 86 -29.22 18.74 -0.81
CA ALA A 86 -30.19 19.72 -1.28
C ALA A 86 -29.52 20.96 -1.89
N GLU A 87 -30.13 21.56 -2.91
CA GLU A 87 -29.56 22.70 -3.65
C GLU A 87 -29.25 23.92 -2.76
N ASN A 88 -30.05 24.15 -1.72
CA ASN A 88 -29.80 25.20 -0.73
C ASN A 88 -28.50 24.97 0.05
N VAL A 89 -28.23 23.73 0.46
CA VAL A 89 -26.99 23.33 1.16
C VAL A 89 -25.78 23.43 0.23
N ALA A 90 -25.93 22.98 -1.02
CA ALA A 90 -24.89 23.12 -2.03
C ALA A 90 -24.54 24.60 -2.30
N SER A 91 -25.56 25.47 -2.42
CA SER A 91 -25.38 26.91 -2.59
C SER A 91 -24.68 27.55 -1.39
N GLU A 92 -25.02 27.14 -0.17
CA GLU A 92 -24.38 27.63 1.05
C GLU A 92 -22.89 27.22 1.12
N HIS A 93 -22.58 25.97 0.80
CA HIS A 93 -21.21 25.50 0.71
C HIS A 93 -20.40 26.24 -0.36
N LEU A 94 -20.96 26.48 -1.55
CA LEU A 94 -20.31 27.24 -2.62
C LEU A 94 -20.04 28.69 -2.19
N ARG A 95 -20.98 29.35 -1.50
CA ARG A 95 -20.78 30.71 -0.99
C ARG A 95 -19.65 30.78 0.04
N LEU A 96 -19.58 29.81 0.96
CA LEU A 96 -18.50 29.74 1.95
C LEU A 96 -17.13 29.53 1.27
N MET A 97 -17.07 28.69 0.24
CA MET A 97 -15.82 28.40 -0.48
C MET A 97 -15.39 29.56 -1.39
N GLN A 98 -16.33 30.31 -1.97
CA GLN A 98 -16.04 31.53 -2.74
C GLN A 98 -15.43 32.64 -1.88
N ARG A 99 -15.81 32.78 -0.60
CA ARG A 99 -15.23 33.77 0.32
C ARG A 99 -13.72 33.58 0.52
N CYS A 100 -13.24 32.36 0.39
CA CYS A 100 -11.83 32.02 0.48
C CYS A 100 -11.09 32.11 -0.87
N GLY A 101 -11.74 32.60 -1.94
CA GLY A 101 -11.14 32.74 -3.28
C GLY A 101 -10.96 31.44 -4.06
N ILE A 102 -11.47 30.31 -3.54
CA ILE A 102 -11.21 28.96 -4.08
C ILE A 102 -11.87 28.76 -5.46
N PHE A 103 -13.04 29.38 -5.68
CA PHE A 103 -13.83 29.23 -6.91
C PHE A 103 -14.29 30.57 -7.47
N ALA A 104 -14.43 30.63 -8.79
CA ALA A 104 -15.08 31.72 -9.50
C ALA A 104 -16.44 31.27 -10.04
N SER A 105 -17.37 32.20 -10.21
CA SER A 105 -18.66 31.96 -10.85
C SER A 105 -18.79 32.81 -12.11
N ASP A 106 -19.21 32.20 -13.20
CA ASP A 106 -19.57 32.88 -14.44
C ASP A 106 -21.06 32.67 -14.74
N ARG A 107 -21.70 33.67 -15.32
CA ARG A 107 -23.15 33.66 -15.58
C ARG A 107 -23.41 33.59 -17.08
N GLU A 108 -23.69 32.39 -17.56
CA GLU A 108 -24.11 32.15 -18.94
C GLU A 108 -25.65 32.07 -19.00
N GLY A 109 -26.28 33.17 -19.43
CA GLY A 109 -27.73 33.28 -19.55
C GLY A 109 -28.46 33.19 -18.21
N ARG A 110 -29.36 32.20 -18.06
CA ARG A 110 -30.15 31.98 -16.83
C ARG A 110 -29.45 31.10 -15.79
N ARG A 111 -28.31 30.47 -16.13
CA ARG A 111 -27.59 29.54 -15.25
C ARG A 111 -26.27 30.15 -14.79
N VAL A 112 -25.87 29.82 -13.57
CA VAL A 112 -24.57 30.21 -12.99
C VAL A 112 -23.70 28.98 -12.93
N TYR A 113 -22.55 29.04 -13.60
CA TYR A 113 -21.55 27.99 -13.62
C TYR A 113 -20.41 28.34 -12.68
N TYR A 114 -19.93 27.36 -11.93
CA TYR A 114 -18.78 27.51 -11.04
C TYR A 114 -17.54 26.89 -11.70
N ARG A 115 -16.36 27.48 -11.47
CA ARG A 115 -15.06 26.96 -11.89
C ARG A 115 -14.02 27.11 -10.80
N VAL A 116 -12.98 26.28 -10.83
CA VAL A 116 -11.78 26.48 -10.00
C VAL A 116 -11.05 27.75 -10.44
N ALA A 117 -10.83 28.66 -9.48
CA ALA A 117 -10.04 29.88 -9.66
C ALA A 117 -8.57 29.65 -9.26
N GLU A 118 -8.34 28.78 -8.27
CA GLU A 118 -7.02 28.55 -7.68
C GLU A 118 -6.33 27.29 -8.27
N PRO A 119 -5.28 27.42 -9.10
CA PRO A 119 -4.59 26.27 -9.71
C PRO A 119 -3.82 25.40 -8.69
N HIS A 120 -3.63 25.88 -7.46
CA HIS A 120 -2.92 25.15 -6.40
C HIS A 120 -3.84 24.19 -5.63
N LEU A 121 -5.16 24.33 -5.74
CA LEU A 121 -6.13 23.49 -5.06
C LEU A 121 -6.02 22.01 -5.48
N GLY A 122 -5.78 21.76 -6.76
CA GLY A 122 -5.55 20.40 -7.29
C GLY A 122 -4.38 19.72 -6.59
N ARG A 123 -3.22 20.39 -6.49
CA ARG A 123 -2.03 19.85 -5.80
C ARG A 123 -2.26 19.55 -4.32
N LEU A 124 -3.14 20.32 -3.67
CA LEU A 124 -3.44 20.17 -2.25
C LEU A 124 -4.38 18.98 -2.02
N LEU A 125 -5.40 18.82 -2.87
CA LEU A 125 -6.27 17.64 -2.90
C LEU A 125 -5.47 16.37 -3.23
N ASP A 126 -4.59 16.44 -4.23
CA ASP A 126 -3.69 15.33 -4.60
C ASP A 126 -2.80 14.91 -3.41
N CYS A 127 -2.30 15.87 -2.62
CA CYS A 127 -1.52 15.58 -1.41
C CYS A 127 -2.33 14.86 -0.32
N ILE A 128 -3.58 15.29 -0.10
CA ILE A 128 -4.46 14.70 0.92
C ILE A 128 -4.85 13.27 0.52
N GLU A 129 -5.21 13.08 -0.75
CA GLU A 129 -5.57 11.78 -1.30
C GLU A 129 -4.35 10.83 -1.30
N ALA A 130 -3.17 11.32 -1.69
CA ALA A 130 -1.93 10.56 -1.62
C ALA A 130 -1.62 10.09 -0.20
N HIS A 131 -1.78 10.94 0.83
CA HIS A 131 -1.45 10.54 2.20
C HIS A 131 -2.38 9.44 2.74
N ARG A 132 -3.68 9.49 2.41
CA ARG A 132 -4.63 8.45 2.80
C ARG A 132 -4.36 7.14 2.06
N VAL A 133 -4.12 7.21 0.75
CA VAL A 133 -3.83 6.03 -0.09
C VAL A 133 -2.51 5.36 0.34
N VAL A 134 -1.46 6.14 0.62
CA VAL A 134 -0.17 5.60 1.10
C VAL A 134 -0.32 4.88 2.44
N GLY A 135 -1.08 5.44 3.38
CA GLY A 135 -1.32 4.79 4.68
C GLY A 135 -2.02 3.44 4.53
N ILE A 136 -3.09 3.38 3.72
CA ILE A 136 -3.82 2.14 3.44
C ILE A 136 -2.93 1.15 2.69
N ALA A 137 -2.12 1.61 1.74
CA ALA A 137 -1.21 0.76 0.98
C ALA A 137 -0.13 0.12 1.85
N ILE A 138 0.46 0.86 2.79
CA ILE A 138 1.49 0.32 3.70
C ILE A 138 0.86 -0.67 4.67
N VAL A 139 -0.22 -0.30 5.36
CA VAL A 139 -0.87 -1.18 6.35
C VAL A 139 -1.42 -2.43 5.67
N GLY A 140 -2.06 -2.26 4.52
CA GLY A 140 -2.55 -3.35 3.69
C GLY A 140 -1.43 -4.27 3.21
N GLY A 141 -0.34 -3.67 2.72
CA GLY A 141 0.88 -4.38 2.34
C GLY A 141 1.43 -5.20 3.50
N VAL A 142 1.57 -4.64 4.70
CA VAL A 142 2.05 -5.35 5.89
C VAL A 142 1.14 -6.54 6.23
N ALA A 143 -0.18 -6.34 6.27
CA ALA A 143 -1.12 -7.40 6.58
C ALA A 143 -1.05 -8.55 5.56
N ILE A 144 -0.97 -8.22 4.28
CA ILE A 144 -0.88 -9.19 3.19
C ILE A 144 0.48 -9.90 3.17
N GLY A 145 1.58 -9.16 3.37
CA GLY A 145 2.92 -9.72 3.46
C GLY A 145 3.05 -10.68 4.64
N PHE A 146 2.48 -10.33 5.80
CA PHE A 146 2.43 -11.19 6.98
C PHE A 146 1.63 -12.47 6.70
N ALA A 147 0.43 -12.33 6.14
CA ALA A 147 -0.37 -13.49 5.74
C ALA A 147 0.35 -14.35 4.69
N LEU A 148 1.08 -13.73 3.75
CA LEU A 148 1.86 -14.40 2.73
C LEU A 148 3.07 -15.14 3.31
N GLY A 149 3.76 -14.59 4.31
CA GLY A 149 4.88 -15.24 5.02
C GLY A 149 4.44 -16.45 5.84
N LEU A 150 3.30 -16.34 6.53
CA LEU A 150 2.72 -17.43 7.31
C LEU A 150 2.20 -18.58 6.44
N THR A 151 1.49 -18.27 5.36
CA THR A 151 0.77 -19.26 4.55
C THR A 151 1.49 -19.66 3.26
N GLY A 152 2.62 -19.02 2.94
CA GLY A 152 3.41 -19.25 1.71
C GLY A 152 2.75 -18.80 0.41
N GLY A 153 1.52 -18.30 0.46
CA GLY A 153 0.75 -18.01 -0.75
C GLY A 153 -0.66 -17.47 -0.56
N GLY A 154 -1.28 -17.67 0.61
CA GLY A 154 -2.67 -17.29 0.89
C GLY A 154 -2.90 -15.79 1.07
N GLY A 155 -1.90 -15.03 1.53
CA GLY A 155 -2.04 -13.59 1.75
C GLY A 155 -2.34 -12.79 0.49
N GLY A 156 -1.78 -13.19 -0.66
CA GLY A 156 -1.99 -12.51 -1.94
C GLY A 156 -3.44 -12.46 -2.38
N VAL A 157 -4.28 -13.39 -1.90
CA VAL A 157 -5.72 -13.45 -2.25
C VAL A 157 -6.44 -12.19 -1.81
N PHE A 158 -6.03 -11.63 -0.68
CA PHE A 158 -6.64 -10.42 -0.14
C PHE A 158 -6.10 -9.15 -0.80
N ALA A 159 -5.02 -9.23 -1.59
CA ALA A 159 -4.42 -8.05 -2.23
C ALA A 159 -5.38 -7.38 -3.19
N VAL A 160 -5.96 -8.11 -4.14
CA VAL A 160 -6.85 -7.50 -5.13
C VAL A 160 -8.12 -6.91 -4.50
N PRO A 161 -8.88 -7.63 -3.65
CA PRO A 161 -10.02 -7.04 -2.95
C PRO A 161 -9.65 -5.82 -2.12
N LEU A 162 -8.50 -5.84 -1.44
CA LEU A 162 -8.06 -4.70 -0.63
C LEU A 162 -7.71 -3.48 -1.50
N LEU A 163 -7.06 -3.68 -2.64
CA LEU A 163 -6.74 -2.60 -3.58
C LEU A 163 -8.01 -2.04 -4.24
N VAL A 164 -8.95 -2.89 -4.64
CA VAL A 164 -10.20 -2.48 -5.30
C VAL A 164 -11.17 -1.83 -4.32
N TYR A 165 -11.51 -2.50 -3.22
CA TYR A 165 -12.50 -2.00 -2.26
C TYR A 165 -11.90 -1.01 -1.26
N GLY A 166 -10.62 -1.16 -0.89
CA GLY A 166 -9.97 -0.28 0.08
C GLY A 166 -9.46 1.02 -0.53
N MET A 167 -9.02 1.00 -1.80
CA MET A 167 -8.43 2.18 -2.46
C MET A 167 -9.22 2.65 -3.68
N GLY A 168 -10.31 1.96 -4.07
CA GLY A 168 -11.18 2.38 -5.16
C GLY A 168 -10.55 2.27 -6.56
N ILE A 169 -9.45 1.52 -6.68
CA ILE A 169 -8.71 1.39 -7.93
C ILE A 169 -9.41 0.38 -8.85
N PRO A 170 -9.48 0.62 -10.18
CA PRO A 170 -10.04 -0.34 -11.12
C PRO A 170 -9.37 -1.71 -10.99
N ALA A 171 -10.17 -2.78 -11.08
CA ALA A 171 -9.70 -4.15 -10.84
C ALA A 171 -8.50 -4.53 -11.73
N ARG A 172 -8.46 -4.02 -12.97
CA ARG A 172 -7.36 -4.27 -13.90
C ARG A 172 -6.02 -3.67 -13.45
N GLU A 173 -6.03 -2.50 -12.81
CA GLU A 173 -4.82 -1.89 -12.26
C GLU A 173 -4.41 -2.59 -10.96
N ALA A 174 -5.38 -2.92 -10.09
CA ALA A 174 -5.13 -3.68 -8.86
C ALA A 174 -4.46 -5.04 -9.11
N VAL A 175 -4.84 -5.74 -10.18
CA VAL A 175 -4.20 -6.99 -10.62
C VAL A 175 -2.71 -6.79 -10.94
N GLY A 176 -2.36 -5.72 -11.64
CA GLY A 176 -0.95 -5.41 -11.96
C GLY A 176 -0.14 -5.03 -10.72
N VAL A 177 -0.68 -4.15 -9.88
CA VAL A 177 -0.04 -3.67 -8.65
C VAL A 177 0.18 -4.83 -7.65
N SER A 178 -0.82 -5.69 -7.45
CA SER A 178 -0.71 -6.84 -6.55
C SER A 178 0.30 -7.86 -7.04
N LEU A 179 0.29 -8.20 -8.33
CA LEU A 179 1.21 -9.19 -8.90
C LEU A 179 2.66 -8.70 -8.83
N ALA A 180 2.89 -7.40 -9.07
CA ALA A 180 4.19 -6.78 -8.89
C ALA A 180 4.64 -6.75 -7.43
N ALA A 181 3.79 -6.30 -6.50
CA ALA A 181 4.17 -6.22 -5.10
C ALA A 181 4.39 -7.59 -4.45
N VAL A 182 3.53 -8.58 -4.74
CA VAL A 182 3.71 -9.96 -4.29
C VAL A 182 4.95 -10.58 -4.94
N GLY A 183 5.21 -10.28 -6.22
CA GLY A 183 6.43 -10.71 -6.91
C GLY A 183 7.71 -10.11 -6.32
N LEU A 184 7.68 -8.87 -5.85
CA LEU A 184 8.83 -8.20 -5.22
C LEU A 184 9.08 -8.68 -3.79
N THR A 185 8.03 -9.11 -3.08
CA THR A 185 8.15 -9.60 -1.70
C THR A 185 8.57 -11.07 -1.65
N ALA A 186 8.01 -11.91 -2.52
CA ALA A 186 8.30 -13.34 -2.63
C ALA A 186 9.79 -13.75 -2.57
N PRO A 187 10.74 -13.09 -3.26
CA PRO A 187 12.15 -13.48 -3.21
C PRO A 187 12.74 -13.35 -1.80
N VAL A 188 12.30 -12.38 -0.99
CA VAL A 188 12.78 -12.22 0.39
C VAL A 188 12.38 -13.41 1.26
N GLY A 189 11.11 -13.83 1.16
CA GLY A 189 10.63 -15.03 1.85
C GLY A 189 11.26 -16.32 1.31
N ALA A 190 11.42 -16.42 -0.01
CA ALA A 190 12.08 -17.57 -0.64
C ALA A 190 13.54 -17.69 -0.21
N THR A 191 14.29 -16.59 -0.18
CA THR A 191 15.69 -16.56 0.28
C THR A 191 15.81 -16.95 1.75
N ALA A 192 14.94 -16.44 2.63
CA ALA A 192 14.94 -16.80 4.05
C ALA A 192 14.71 -18.31 4.28
N ARG A 193 13.82 -18.94 3.51
CA ARG A 193 13.54 -20.39 3.60
C ARG A 193 14.54 -21.24 2.83
N TYR A 194 15.18 -20.69 1.78
CA TYR A 194 16.27 -21.33 1.05
C TYR A 194 17.44 -21.65 1.97
N PHE A 195 17.81 -20.69 2.84
CA PHE A 195 18.88 -20.90 3.82
C PHE A 195 18.59 -21.99 4.87
N ARG A 196 17.31 -22.36 5.06
CA ARG A 196 16.91 -23.47 5.96
C ARG A 196 16.89 -24.83 5.26
N GLY A 197 17.18 -24.89 3.95
CA GLY A 197 17.15 -26.14 3.18
C GLY A 197 15.74 -26.70 2.97
N GLU A 198 14.70 -25.88 3.16
CA GLU A 198 13.29 -26.30 3.09
C GLU A 198 12.73 -26.30 1.66
N ILE A 199 13.52 -25.98 0.64
CA ILE A 199 13.03 -25.79 -0.74
C ILE A 199 13.33 -27.02 -1.61
N ASP A 200 12.28 -27.69 -2.09
CA ASP A 200 12.36 -28.65 -3.19
C ASP A 200 12.38 -27.92 -4.54
N ALA A 201 13.57 -27.46 -4.93
CA ALA A 201 13.77 -26.63 -6.12
C ALA A 201 13.43 -27.37 -7.43
N ARG A 202 13.55 -28.70 -7.48
CA ARG A 202 13.27 -29.48 -8.71
C ARG A 202 11.78 -29.45 -9.03
N THR A 203 10.95 -29.79 -8.05
CA THR A 203 9.49 -29.77 -8.18
C THR A 203 8.99 -28.35 -8.43
N GLY A 204 9.51 -27.39 -7.66
CA GLY A 204 9.16 -25.97 -7.79
C GLY A 204 9.51 -25.38 -9.16
N LEU A 205 10.68 -25.69 -9.72
CA LEU A 205 11.11 -25.14 -11.01
C LEU A 205 10.26 -25.65 -12.17
N ILE A 206 9.92 -26.95 -12.19
CA ILE A 206 9.03 -27.52 -13.23
C ILE A 206 7.67 -26.84 -13.20
N PHE A 207 7.12 -26.69 -12.00
CA PHE A 207 5.85 -26.01 -11.80
C PHE A 207 5.94 -24.53 -12.22
N ALA A 208 7.02 -23.84 -11.84
CA ALA A 208 7.26 -22.44 -12.18
C ALA A 208 7.39 -22.23 -13.69
N VAL A 209 8.13 -23.09 -14.41
CA VAL A 209 8.27 -22.99 -15.87
C VAL A 209 6.91 -23.13 -16.57
N ALA A 210 6.09 -24.08 -16.15
CA ALA A 210 4.72 -24.19 -16.63
C ALA A 210 3.87 -22.94 -16.30
N GLY A 211 4.00 -22.41 -15.08
CA GLY A 211 3.32 -21.21 -14.64
C GLY A 211 3.74 -19.95 -15.41
N MET A 212 5.03 -19.80 -15.73
CA MET A 212 5.54 -18.68 -16.55
C MET A 212 4.96 -18.70 -17.95
N ILE A 213 4.66 -19.87 -18.52
CA ILE A 213 3.98 -19.96 -19.82
C ILE A 213 2.50 -19.57 -19.67
N GLY A 214 1.85 -19.95 -18.57
CA GLY A 214 0.44 -19.63 -18.29
C GLY A 214 0.17 -18.16 -17.93
N ALA A 215 1.09 -17.50 -17.21
CA ALA A 215 0.90 -16.14 -16.71
C ALA A 215 0.64 -15.10 -17.81
N PRO A 216 1.41 -15.04 -18.91
CA PRO A 216 1.15 -14.15 -20.03
C PRO A 216 -0.23 -14.38 -20.64
N LEU A 217 -0.63 -15.64 -20.84
CA LEU A 217 -1.95 -16.00 -21.36
C LEU A 217 -3.07 -15.50 -20.45
N GLY A 218 -2.93 -15.66 -19.13
CA GLY A 218 -3.86 -15.12 -18.14
C GLY A 218 -3.95 -13.60 -18.17
N SER A 219 -2.81 -12.92 -18.28
CA SER A 219 -2.74 -11.45 -18.35
C SER A 219 -3.35 -10.87 -19.63
N GLN A 220 -3.29 -11.61 -20.75
CA GLN A 220 -3.96 -11.22 -21.98
C GLN A 220 -5.46 -11.46 -21.88
N LEU A 221 -5.87 -12.57 -21.27
CA LEU A 221 -7.28 -12.90 -21.08
C LEU A 221 -7.98 -11.89 -20.16
N SER A 222 -7.29 -11.35 -19.15
CA SER A 222 -7.84 -10.32 -18.25
C SER A 222 -8.21 -9.02 -18.99
N LYS A 223 -7.62 -8.77 -20.17
CA LYS A 223 -7.96 -7.60 -20.99
C LYS A 223 -9.26 -7.74 -21.77
N LEU A 224 -9.60 -8.96 -22.14
CA LEU A 224 -10.80 -9.28 -22.93
C LEU A 224 -12.06 -9.30 -22.07
N LEU A 225 -11.89 -9.49 -20.76
CA LEU A 225 -12.99 -9.60 -19.82
C LEU A 225 -13.37 -8.22 -19.25
N PRO A 226 -14.68 -7.91 -19.17
CA PRO A 226 -15.15 -6.72 -18.45
C PRO A 226 -14.89 -6.88 -16.94
N GLU A 227 -14.72 -5.76 -16.23
CA GLU A 227 -14.34 -5.75 -14.81
C GLU A 227 -15.32 -6.53 -13.92
N ALA A 228 -16.62 -6.43 -14.21
CA ALA A 228 -17.65 -7.20 -13.51
C ALA A 228 -17.47 -8.71 -13.67
N ALA A 229 -17.10 -9.19 -14.87
CA ALA A 229 -16.86 -10.60 -15.11
C ALA A 229 -15.59 -11.08 -14.39
N LEU A 230 -14.54 -10.25 -14.33
CA LEU A 230 -13.32 -10.56 -13.59
C LEU A 230 -13.60 -10.73 -12.09
N LEU A 231 -14.37 -9.81 -11.50
CA LEU A 231 -14.76 -9.87 -10.09
C LEU A 231 -15.69 -11.06 -9.79
N LEU A 232 -16.65 -11.36 -10.69
CA LEU A 232 -17.53 -12.53 -10.56
C LEU A 232 -16.73 -13.83 -10.64
N LEU A 233 -15.78 -13.93 -11.58
CA LEU A 233 -14.94 -15.12 -11.73
C LEU A 233 -14.00 -15.29 -10.53
N PHE A 234 -13.44 -14.19 -10.00
CA PHE A 234 -12.62 -14.21 -8.79
C PHE A 234 -13.41 -14.68 -7.57
N SER A 235 -14.61 -14.12 -7.37
CA SER A 235 -15.53 -14.52 -6.30
C SER A 235 -15.92 -16.00 -6.42
N GLY A 236 -16.27 -16.45 -7.64
CA GLY A 236 -16.57 -17.86 -7.91
C GLY A 236 -15.40 -18.79 -7.59
N LEU A 237 -14.17 -18.42 -7.98
CA LEU A 237 -12.96 -19.17 -7.63
C LEU A 237 -12.77 -19.25 -6.12
N MET A 238 -12.98 -18.15 -5.39
CA MET A 238 -12.87 -18.14 -3.93
C MET A 238 -13.88 -19.05 -3.25
N LEU A 239 -15.13 -19.05 -3.73
CA LEU A 239 -16.15 -19.98 -3.24
C LEU A 239 -15.78 -21.44 -3.51
N ILE A 240 -15.22 -21.74 -4.68
CA ILE A 240 -14.75 -23.09 -5.03
C ILE A 240 -13.62 -23.51 -4.10
N VAL A 241 -12.59 -22.67 -3.91
CA VAL A 241 -11.44 -22.98 -3.03
C VAL A 241 -11.90 -23.15 -1.59
N ALA A 242 -12.74 -22.24 -1.09
CA ALA A 242 -13.31 -22.32 0.26
C ALA A 242 -14.12 -23.62 0.44
N ALA A 243 -14.99 -23.97 -0.51
CA ALA A 243 -15.76 -25.20 -0.46
C ALA A 243 -14.86 -26.44 -0.52
N ARG A 244 -13.80 -26.42 -1.32
CA ARG A 244 -12.87 -27.54 -1.45
C ARG A 244 -12.06 -27.75 -0.17
N MET A 245 -11.56 -26.67 0.43
CA MET A 245 -10.87 -26.71 1.73
C MET A 245 -11.81 -27.14 2.85
N TRP A 246 -13.06 -26.68 2.85
CA TRP A 246 -14.07 -27.08 3.84
C TRP A 246 -14.38 -28.58 3.76
N ARG A 247 -14.52 -29.13 2.55
CA ARG A 247 -14.71 -30.57 2.35
C ARG A 247 -13.47 -31.37 2.74
N ALA A 248 -12.28 -30.89 2.38
CA ALA A 248 -11.01 -31.52 2.77
C ALA A 248 -10.77 -31.52 4.29
N SER A 249 -11.20 -30.46 4.98
CA SER A 249 -11.16 -30.35 6.45
C SER A 249 -12.15 -31.32 7.11
N ARG A 250 -13.37 -31.48 6.55
CA ARG A 250 -14.34 -32.48 7.03
C ARG A 250 -13.92 -33.92 6.77
N SER A 251 -13.03 -34.19 5.82
CA SER A 251 -12.46 -35.51 5.56
C SER A 251 -11.20 -35.82 6.38
N GLN A 252 -10.89 -35.04 7.44
CA GLN A 252 -9.79 -35.32 8.38
C GLN A 252 -9.99 -36.57 9.28
N GLY A 253 -10.75 -37.56 8.80
CA GLY A 253 -10.63 -38.94 9.22
C GLY A 253 -9.71 -39.79 8.32
N SER A 254 -9.34 -39.33 7.12
CA SER A 254 -8.44 -40.08 6.21
C SER A 254 -7.81 -39.18 5.13
N ALA A 255 -7.38 -37.96 5.46
CA ALA A 255 -6.72 -37.05 4.52
C ALA A 255 -5.23 -37.42 4.22
N ALA A 256 -4.83 -38.65 4.54
CA ALA A 256 -3.49 -39.19 4.27
C ALA A 256 -3.51 -40.48 3.41
N ASP A 257 -4.68 -41.08 3.16
CA ASP A 257 -4.78 -42.34 2.42
C ASP A 257 -5.90 -42.26 1.37
N ALA A 258 -5.58 -42.65 0.14
CA ALA A 258 -6.51 -42.89 -0.99
C ALA A 258 -6.87 -41.74 -1.97
N ALA A 259 -5.98 -40.78 -2.19
CA ALA A 259 -5.79 -40.21 -3.53
C ALA A 259 -4.30 -40.23 -3.84
N GLY A 260 -3.82 -41.37 -4.33
CA GLY A 260 -2.40 -41.70 -4.44
C GLY A 260 -1.57 -40.54 -4.96
N PHE A 261 -0.56 -40.14 -4.17
CA PHE A 261 0.46 -39.19 -4.59
C PHE A 261 0.96 -39.58 -5.98
N VAL A 262 0.61 -38.78 -7.00
CA VAL A 262 0.98 -39.05 -8.39
C VAL A 262 2.50 -38.96 -8.56
N CYS A 263 3.14 -38.15 -7.70
CA CYS A 263 4.58 -38.11 -7.53
C CYS A 263 4.98 -39.02 -6.36
N GLN A 264 5.44 -40.24 -6.67
CA GLN A 264 6.10 -41.08 -5.67
C GLN A 264 7.43 -40.45 -5.27
N ARG A 265 7.70 -40.37 -3.97
CA ARG A 265 9.01 -39.96 -3.44
C ARG A 265 9.85 -41.18 -3.08
N ASP A 266 11.16 -41.09 -3.29
CA ASP A 266 12.08 -42.10 -2.77
C ASP A 266 12.27 -41.96 -1.26
N ALA A 267 12.91 -42.96 -0.64
CA ALA A 267 13.20 -42.96 0.80
C ALA A 267 14.18 -41.85 1.23
N ALA A 268 14.84 -41.17 0.28
CA ALA A 268 15.72 -40.03 0.50
C ALA A 268 14.99 -38.68 0.39
N GLY A 269 13.67 -38.69 0.10
CA GLY A 269 12.84 -37.49 -0.02
C GLY A 269 12.92 -36.79 -1.38
N HIS A 270 13.60 -37.37 -2.37
CA HIS A 270 13.64 -36.83 -3.72
C HIS A 270 12.42 -37.27 -4.53
N PRO A 271 11.87 -36.38 -5.37
CA PRO A 271 10.76 -36.72 -6.24
C PRO A 271 11.23 -37.70 -7.32
N LYS A 272 10.58 -38.87 -7.43
CA LYS A 272 10.72 -39.70 -8.64
C LYS A 272 9.89 -39.04 -9.73
N LEU A 273 10.56 -38.30 -10.61
CA LEU A 273 9.94 -37.66 -11.78
C LEU A 273 9.51 -38.74 -12.79
N GLY A 274 8.40 -39.41 -12.52
CA GLY A 274 7.69 -40.17 -13.53
C GLY A 274 7.01 -39.22 -14.53
N GLY A 275 6.89 -39.63 -15.81
CA GLY A 275 6.27 -38.79 -16.84
C GLY A 275 4.85 -38.31 -16.49
N ARG A 276 4.06 -39.12 -15.76
CA ARG A 276 2.72 -38.73 -15.27
C ARG A 276 2.77 -37.64 -14.19
N CYS A 277 3.74 -37.69 -13.29
CA CYS A 277 3.95 -36.66 -12.26
C CYS A 277 4.35 -35.34 -12.93
N VAL A 278 5.30 -35.38 -13.87
CA VAL A 278 5.72 -34.18 -14.62
C VAL A 278 4.56 -33.60 -15.42
N ALA A 279 3.80 -34.42 -16.16
CA ALA A 279 2.65 -33.95 -16.92
C ALA A 279 1.58 -33.29 -16.02
N LEU A 280 1.31 -33.85 -14.85
CA LEU A 280 0.37 -33.29 -13.90
C LEU A 280 0.89 -31.97 -13.28
N LEU A 281 2.17 -31.88 -12.93
CA LEU A 281 2.80 -30.64 -12.45
C LEU A 281 2.78 -29.55 -13.52
N LEU A 282 3.01 -29.91 -14.78
CA LEU A 282 2.90 -28.98 -15.91
C LEU A 282 1.46 -28.49 -16.07
N ALA A 283 0.46 -29.39 -16.04
CA ALA A 283 -0.94 -29.02 -16.18
C ALA A 283 -1.45 -28.13 -15.02
N LEU A 284 -1.07 -28.45 -13.78
CA LEU A 284 -1.41 -27.61 -12.63
C LEU A 284 -0.64 -26.29 -12.66
N GLY A 285 0.64 -26.30 -13.05
CA GLY A 285 1.46 -25.11 -13.20
C GLY A 285 0.90 -24.15 -14.24
N THR A 286 0.53 -24.63 -15.43
CA THR A 286 -0.09 -23.78 -16.47
C THR A 286 -1.44 -23.23 -16.00
N THR A 287 -2.30 -24.08 -15.41
CA THR A 287 -3.62 -23.65 -14.92
C THR A 287 -3.48 -22.58 -13.84
N THR A 288 -2.60 -22.79 -12.86
CA THR A 288 -2.35 -21.80 -11.80
C THR A 288 -1.67 -20.55 -12.33
N GLY A 289 -0.78 -20.65 -13.31
CA GLY A 289 -0.18 -19.52 -14.00
C GLY A 289 -1.22 -18.65 -14.70
N VAL A 290 -2.15 -19.27 -15.45
CA VAL A 290 -3.27 -18.56 -16.10
C VAL A 290 -4.15 -17.88 -15.05
N LEU A 291 -4.53 -18.57 -13.98
CA LEU A 291 -5.33 -17.97 -12.90
C LEU A 291 -4.57 -16.84 -12.19
N SER A 292 -3.27 -17.01 -11.96
CA SER A 292 -2.42 -15.99 -11.34
C SER A 292 -2.29 -14.74 -12.21
N GLY A 293 -2.07 -14.91 -13.52
CA GLY A 293 -2.01 -13.79 -14.47
C GLY A 293 -3.37 -13.10 -14.68
N LEU A 294 -4.47 -13.86 -14.56
CA LEU A 294 -5.83 -13.35 -14.68
C LEU A 294 -6.22 -12.50 -13.46
N PHE A 295 -5.95 -13.01 -12.25
CA PHE A 295 -6.39 -12.40 -10.99
C PHE A 295 -5.34 -11.59 -10.25
N GLY A 296 -4.06 -11.61 -10.64
CA GLY A 296 -3.02 -10.80 -9.99
C GLY A 296 -2.56 -11.29 -8.60
N VAL A 297 -3.13 -12.37 -8.11
CA VAL A 297 -2.96 -12.84 -6.71
C VAL A 297 -1.63 -13.59 -6.47
N GLY A 298 -0.84 -13.85 -7.50
CA GLY A 298 0.39 -14.64 -7.40
C GLY A 298 0.14 -16.15 -7.26
N GLY A 299 -1.11 -16.62 -7.28
CA GLY A 299 -1.48 -18.05 -7.33
C GLY A 299 -1.18 -18.87 -6.08
N GLY A 300 -0.52 -18.30 -5.07
CA GLY A 300 0.01 -19.03 -3.91
C GLY A 300 -1.03 -19.85 -3.13
N PHE A 301 -2.25 -19.34 -3.00
CA PHE A 301 -3.37 -20.06 -2.38
C PHE A 301 -3.81 -21.32 -3.14
N VAL A 302 -3.49 -21.43 -4.43
CA VAL A 302 -3.72 -22.65 -5.24
C VAL A 302 -2.46 -23.49 -5.30
N ILE A 303 -1.28 -22.87 -5.38
CA ILE A 303 0.01 -23.55 -5.48
C ILE A 303 0.29 -24.38 -4.23
N VAL A 304 0.10 -23.84 -3.02
CA VAL A 304 0.41 -24.57 -1.78
C VAL A 304 -0.45 -25.85 -1.64
N PRO A 305 -1.80 -25.80 -1.74
CA PRO A 305 -2.61 -27.01 -1.71
C PRO A 305 -2.30 -27.97 -2.85
N ALA A 306 -1.98 -27.47 -4.05
CA ALA A 306 -1.62 -28.33 -5.17
C ALA A 306 -0.33 -29.11 -4.91
N LEU A 307 0.69 -28.46 -4.35
CA LEU A 307 1.97 -29.08 -4.01
C LEU A 307 1.83 -30.09 -2.85
N VAL A 308 0.98 -29.80 -1.86
CA VAL A 308 0.71 -30.73 -0.75
C VAL A 308 -0.09 -31.95 -1.22
N LEU A 309 -1.21 -31.74 -1.93
CA LEU A 309 -2.12 -32.82 -2.33
C LEU A 309 -1.56 -33.68 -3.46
N PHE A 310 -0.95 -33.08 -4.47
CA PHE A 310 -0.47 -33.80 -5.66
C PHE A 310 1.04 -34.07 -5.65
N GLY A 311 1.82 -33.15 -5.06
CA GLY A 311 3.28 -33.27 -4.94
C GLY A 311 3.77 -34.02 -3.69
N GLY A 312 2.89 -34.28 -2.71
CA GLY A 312 3.26 -34.95 -1.47
C GLY A 312 4.27 -34.18 -0.62
N LEU A 313 4.34 -32.86 -0.81
CA LEU A 313 5.20 -31.96 -0.05
C LEU A 313 4.68 -31.76 1.37
N ALA A 314 5.56 -31.84 2.36
CA ALA A 314 5.24 -31.36 3.70
C ALA A 314 4.87 -29.88 3.63
N ILE A 315 3.93 -29.44 4.46
CA ILE A 315 3.36 -28.08 4.40
C ILE A 315 4.47 -27.01 4.41
N HIS A 316 5.49 -27.16 5.28
CA HIS A 316 6.63 -26.23 5.34
C HIS A 316 7.42 -26.16 4.03
N THR A 317 7.73 -27.32 3.44
CA THR A 317 8.43 -27.41 2.15
C THR A 317 7.56 -26.88 1.01
N ALA A 318 6.24 -27.11 1.05
CA ALA A 318 5.29 -26.60 0.07
C ALA A 318 5.20 -25.06 0.11
N VAL A 319 5.18 -24.48 1.31
CA VAL A 319 5.21 -23.03 1.53
C VAL A 319 6.53 -22.40 1.04
N ALA A 320 7.66 -23.04 1.31
CA ALA A 320 8.95 -22.54 0.87
C ALA A 320 9.12 -22.62 -0.66
N THR A 321 8.66 -23.73 -1.27
CA THR A 321 8.68 -23.91 -2.73
C THR A 321 7.68 -23.02 -3.45
N SER A 322 6.51 -22.74 -2.88
CA SER A 322 5.54 -21.83 -3.49
C SER A 322 6.06 -20.41 -3.57
N LEU A 323 6.81 -19.90 -2.58
CA LEU A 323 7.40 -18.56 -2.65
C LEU A 323 8.36 -18.40 -3.83
N LEU A 324 9.16 -19.44 -4.12
CA LEU A 324 10.02 -19.48 -5.31
C LEU A 324 9.19 -19.47 -6.61
N VAL A 325 8.13 -20.28 -6.67
CA VAL A 325 7.22 -20.33 -7.83
C VAL A 325 6.54 -18.99 -8.05
N ILE A 326 6.01 -18.38 -6.99
CA ILE A 326 5.33 -17.08 -7.02
C ILE A 326 6.27 -16.02 -7.58
N PHE A 327 7.53 -15.96 -7.13
CA PHE A 327 8.51 -15.02 -7.66
C PHE A 327 8.67 -15.14 -9.19
N LEU A 328 8.88 -16.36 -9.69
CA LEU A 328 9.10 -16.60 -11.12
C LEU A 328 7.84 -16.32 -11.97
N VAL A 329 6.67 -16.80 -11.52
CA VAL A 329 5.40 -16.57 -12.22
C VAL A 329 5.02 -15.09 -12.20
N SER A 330 5.22 -14.40 -11.08
CA SER A 330 4.97 -12.96 -10.99
C SER A 330 5.93 -12.16 -11.87
N ALA A 331 7.22 -12.48 -11.91
CA ALA A 331 8.16 -11.82 -12.81
C ALA A 331 7.69 -11.92 -14.27
N SER A 332 7.24 -13.10 -14.71
CA SER A 332 6.67 -13.31 -16.04
C SER A 332 5.32 -12.58 -16.24
N GLY A 333 4.47 -12.52 -15.22
CA GLY A 333 3.18 -11.85 -15.29
C GLY A 333 3.30 -10.32 -15.32
N VAL A 334 4.19 -9.72 -14.53
CA VAL A 334 4.44 -8.27 -14.55
C VAL A 334 5.02 -7.86 -15.90
N THR A 335 6.03 -8.59 -16.38
CA THR A 335 6.64 -8.30 -17.69
C THR A 335 5.60 -8.39 -18.80
N ALA A 336 4.75 -9.42 -18.79
CA ALA A 336 3.64 -9.51 -19.74
C ALA A 336 2.64 -8.36 -19.58
N TYR A 337 2.27 -7.96 -18.36
CA TYR A 337 1.35 -6.86 -18.10
C TYR A 337 1.88 -5.52 -18.62
N VAL A 338 3.15 -5.21 -18.35
CA VAL A 338 3.82 -3.97 -18.77
C VAL A 338 4.05 -3.97 -20.28
N ALA A 339 4.51 -5.07 -20.87
CA ALA A 339 4.71 -5.19 -22.34
C ALA A 339 3.41 -4.97 -23.11
N ASN A 340 2.29 -5.30 -22.49
CA ASN A 340 0.96 -5.11 -23.01
C ASN A 340 0.41 -3.68 -22.81
N GLY A 341 1.20 -2.72 -22.34
CA GLY A 341 0.80 -1.32 -22.16
C GLY A 341 0.02 -1.04 -20.88
N GLY A 342 0.07 -1.93 -19.88
CA GLY A 342 -0.50 -1.66 -18.56
C GLY A 342 0.31 -0.59 -17.82
N ALA A 343 -0.36 0.47 -17.37
CA ALA A 343 0.26 1.51 -16.56
C ALA A 343 0.35 1.05 -15.10
N LEU A 344 1.56 0.79 -14.59
CA LEU A 344 1.77 0.59 -13.16
C LEU A 344 2.05 1.92 -12.48
N SER A 345 1.25 2.24 -11.46
CA SER A 345 1.60 3.26 -10.49
C SER A 345 2.77 2.77 -9.63
N TRP A 346 4.01 3.07 -10.06
CA TRP A 346 5.24 2.67 -9.38
C TRP A 346 5.31 3.16 -7.93
N VAL A 347 4.71 4.32 -7.65
CA VAL A 347 4.62 4.89 -6.31
C VAL A 347 3.80 3.99 -5.39
N LEU A 348 2.58 3.63 -5.81
CA LEU A 348 1.68 2.77 -5.05
C LEU A 348 2.27 1.37 -4.87
N THR A 349 2.79 0.80 -5.97
CA THR A 349 3.44 -0.51 -5.96
C THR A 349 4.62 -0.53 -5.00
N GLY A 350 5.42 0.55 -4.98
CA GLY A 350 6.56 0.69 -4.07
C GLY A 350 6.14 0.72 -2.60
N PHE A 351 5.16 1.54 -2.23
CA PHE A 351 4.67 1.60 -0.84
C PHE A 351 4.02 0.30 -0.38
N PHE A 352 3.21 -0.33 -1.25
CA PHE A 352 2.57 -1.60 -0.95
C PHE A 352 3.59 -2.74 -0.82
N ALA A 353 4.61 -2.77 -1.70
CA ALA A 353 5.71 -3.73 -1.62
C ALA A 353 6.56 -3.50 -0.36
N LEU A 354 6.87 -2.26 0.01
CA LEU A 354 7.59 -1.94 1.25
C LEU A 354 6.83 -2.44 2.49
N GLY A 355 5.52 -2.21 2.55
CA GLY A 355 4.67 -2.79 3.59
C GLY A 355 4.73 -4.32 3.57
N GLY A 356 4.59 -4.92 2.39
CA GLY A 356 4.66 -6.36 2.20
C GLY A 356 5.98 -7.00 2.61
N LEU A 357 7.11 -6.31 2.40
CA LEU A 357 8.43 -6.77 2.83
C LEU A 357 8.53 -6.83 4.36
N VAL A 358 8.06 -5.79 5.04
CA VAL A 358 8.00 -5.76 6.51
C VAL A 358 7.09 -6.85 7.04
N GLY A 359 5.89 -7.00 6.44
CA GLY A 359 4.97 -8.07 6.80
C GLY A 359 5.56 -9.47 6.62
N MET A 360 6.22 -9.71 5.48
CA MET A 360 6.84 -11.00 5.18
C MET A 360 7.99 -11.35 6.11
N GLN A 361 8.74 -10.36 6.60
CA GLN A 361 9.81 -10.61 7.57
C GLN A 361 9.28 -10.98 8.96
N LEU A 362 8.07 -10.51 9.30
CA LEU A 362 7.41 -10.77 10.59
C LEU A 362 6.67 -12.12 10.63
N GLY A 363 6.30 -12.70 9.49
CA GLY A 363 5.52 -13.94 9.37
C GLY A 363 6.34 -15.15 8.95
#